data_AF-A0A0L0FUV8-F1
#
_entry.id   AF-A0A0L0FUV8-F1
#
_cell.length_a   1.000
_cell.length_b   1.000
_cell.length_c   1.000
_cell.angle_alpha   90.00
_cell.angle_beta   90.00
_cell.angle_gamma   90.00
#
_symmetry.space_group_name_H-M   'P 1'
#
loop_
_entity.id
_entity.type
_entity.pdbx_description
1 polymer ?
#
loop_
_entity_poly.entity_id
_entity_poly.type
_entity_poly.pdbx_seq_one_letter_code
_entity_poly.pdbx_strand_id
1 'polypeptide(L)'
;MTWLYGVVSRQNPRRPTIINLSLGGEYSDTMNQYVQTMAEIGILVVTASGNSNSDACLESPASAALAISVASSGRTDEFSSFSNWGACVDVIAPGENILSASYTGEGALIKSGTSQACPLVAGLAAIFWESSLRNGTNVTIQQLAETMKNNVNTNLITNTPEGTVNSLAHASACSQPRVNSAVRMPMSVGLFVAAALVSVALLA
;
A
#
# COMPACT_ATOMS: atom_id res chain seq x y z
N MET A 1 -13.69 12.63 -2.32
CA MET A 1 -12.39 12.80 -1.60
C MET A 1 -12.34 14.04 -0.70
N THR A 2 -13.18 15.07 -0.89
CA THR A 2 -13.17 16.32 -0.10
C THR A 2 -13.37 16.13 1.41
N TRP A 3 -14.20 15.17 1.83
CA TRP A 3 -14.37 14.86 3.25
C TRP A 3 -13.07 14.37 3.90
N LEU A 4 -12.31 13.53 3.19
CA LEU A 4 -11.07 12.96 3.70
C LEU A 4 -9.98 14.02 3.86
N TYR A 5 -9.88 14.94 2.89
CA TYR A 5 -9.04 16.14 3.00
C TYR A 5 -9.41 16.96 4.25
N GLY A 6 -10.70 17.15 4.51
CA GLY A 6 -11.20 17.85 5.71
C GLY A 6 -10.90 17.14 7.03
N VAL A 7 -10.83 15.80 7.04
CA VAL A 7 -10.45 15.02 8.22
C VAL A 7 -8.95 15.13 8.47
N VAL A 8 -8.12 14.93 7.44
CA VAL A 8 -6.65 14.94 7.57
C VAL A 8 -6.11 16.33 7.89
N SER A 9 -6.62 17.38 7.26
CA SER A 9 -6.22 18.77 7.54
C SER A 9 -6.52 19.21 8.98
N ARG A 10 -7.40 18.50 9.69
CA ARG A 10 -7.70 18.70 11.11
C ARG A 10 -6.88 17.81 12.04
N GLN A 11 -6.13 16.85 11.51
CA GLN A 11 -5.31 15.95 12.32
C GLN A 11 -3.94 16.55 12.61
N ASN A 12 -3.38 16.13 13.75
CA ASN A 12 -2.09 16.54 14.26
C ASN A 12 -0.99 16.16 13.25
N PRO A 13 -0.05 17.04 12.87
CA PRO A 13 1.03 16.75 11.90
C PRO A 13 1.96 15.59 12.28
N ARG A 14 1.78 15.01 13.48
CA ARG A 14 2.46 13.80 13.95
C ARG A 14 1.77 12.49 13.57
N ARG A 15 0.60 12.53 12.91
CA ARG A 15 -0.12 11.32 12.48
C ARG A 15 0.01 11.15 10.96
N PRO A 16 0.85 10.22 10.49
CA PRO A 16 0.88 9.89 9.07
C PRO A 16 -0.51 9.44 8.63
N THR A 17 -0.91 9.85 7.44
CA THR A 17 -2.09 9.27 6.79
C THR A 17 -1.62 8.48 5.59
N ILE A 18 -2.03 7.22 5.51
CA ILE A 18 -1.84 6.36 4.36
C ILE A 18 -3.23 5.99 3.85
N ILE A 19 -3.49 6.27 2.58
CA ILE A 19 -4.75 5.93 1.92
C ILE A 19 -4.50 4.73 1.02
N ASN A 20 -5.35 3.72 1.16
CA ASN A 20 -5.42 2.60 0.23
C ASN A 20 -6.57 2.83 -0.78
N LEU A 21 -6.22 2.94 -2.06
CA LEU A 21 -7.14 3.05 -3.19
C LEU A 21 -7.09 1.79 -4.05
N SER A 22 -7.75 0.73 -3.56
CA SER A 22 -7.96 -0.53 -4.28
C SER A 22 -9.05 -0.40 -5.37
N LEU A 23 -8.96 0.64 -6.19
CA LEU A 23 -9.88 1.00 -7.25
C LEU A 23 -9.10 1.53 -8.45
N GLY A 24 -9.74 1.58 -9.61
CA GLY A 24 -9.17 2.12 -10.83
C GLY A 24 -10.25 2.38 -11.87
N GLY A 25 -9.88 3.11 -12.91
CA GLY A 25 -10.71 3.40 -14.07
C GLY A 25 -9.86 4.10 -15.13
N GLU A 26 -10.51 4.54 -16.21
CA GLU A 26 -9.84 5.27 -17.29
C GLU A 26 -9.06 6.47 -16.76
N TYR A 27 -7.97 6.81 -17.45
CA TYR A 27 -7.13 7.96 -17.13
C TYR A 27 -7.96 9.22 -16.86
N SER A 28 -7.69 9.86 -15.73
CA SER A 28 -8.32 11.09 -15.32
C SER A 28 -7.29 12.05 -14.73
N ASP A 29 -7.01 13.13 -15.46
CA ASP A 29 -6.12 14.19 -14.99
C ASP A 29 -6.60 14.78 -13.65
N THR A 30 -7.92 14.95 -13.48
CA THR A 30 -8.51 15.40 -12.22
C THR A 30 -8.23 14.44 -11.07
N MET A 31 -8.33 13.13 -11.28
CA MET A 31 -8.00 12.15 -10.23
C MET A 31 -6.52 12.19 -9.87
N ASN A 32 -5.63 12.31 -10.87
CA ASN A 32 -4.19 12.41 -10.64
C ASN A 32 -3.81 13.69 -9.88
N GLN A 33 -4.43 14.84 -10.22
CA GLN A 33 -4.26 16.10 -9.49
C GLN A 33 -4.74 16.00 -8.03
N TYR A 34 -5.81 15.25 -7.76
CA TYR A 34 -6.25 15.00 -6.38
C TYR A 34 -5.22 14.20 -5.59
N VAL A 35 -4.63 13.16 -6.18
CA VAL A 35 -3.55 12.39 -5.55
C VAL A 35 -2.34 13.29 -5.28
N GLN A 36 -1.99 14.16 -6.22
CA GLN A 36 -0.89 15.11 -6.04
C GLN A 36 -1.15 16.07 -4.87
N THR A 37 -2.35 16.63 -4.79
CA THR A 37 -2.75 17.50 -3.67
C THR A 37 -2.68 16.76 -2.33
N MET A 38 -3.08 15.48 -2.29
CA MET A 38 -2.99 14.65 -1.09
C MET A 38 -1.53 14.44 -0.66
N ALA A 39 -0.63 14.15 -1.60
CA ALA A 39 0.79 13.99 -1.31
C ALA A 39 1.42 15.29 -0.77
N GLU A 40 1.04 16.45 -1.33
CA GLU A 40 1.53 17.77 -0.90
C GLU A 40 1.15 18.11 0.55
N ILE A 41 -0.02 17.64 1.01
CA ILE A 41 -0.44 17.84 2.41
C ILE A 41 0.01 16.71 3.36
N GLY A 42 0.93 15.85 2.92
CA GLY A 42 1.52 14.81 3.76
C GLY A 42 0.64 13.57 3.90
N ILE A 43 -0.09 13.20 2.86
CA ILE A 43 -0.79 11.91 2.77
C ILE A 43 -0.11 11.01 1.76
N LEU A 44 0.27 9.80 2.17
CA LEU A 44 0.71 8.78 1.22
C LEU A 44 -0.51 8.12 0.57
N VAL A 45 -0.52 8.03 -0.76
CA VAL A 45 -1.54 7.29 -1.51
C VAL A 45 -0.91 6.03 -2.09
N VAL A 46 -1.50 4.88 -1.76
CA VAL A 46 -1.17 3.58 -2.36
C VAL A 46 -2.38 3.16 -3.19
N THR A 47 -2.16 2.76 -4.44
CA THR A 47 -3.24 2.45 -5.38
C THR A 47 -2.98 1.15 -6.14
N ALA A 48 -4.05 0.47 -6.52
CA ALA A 48 -3.99 -0.70 -7.39
C ALA A 48 -3.60 -0.28 -8.82
N SER A 49 -2.75 -1.05 -9.50
CA SER A 49 -2.38 -0.75 -10.90
C SER A 49 -3.50 -1.04 -11.92
N GLY A 50 -4.49 -1.86 -11.53
CA GLY A 50 -5.60 -2.31 -12.38
C GLY A 50 -5.52 -3.80 -12.74
N ASN A 51 -6.60 -4.35 -13.30
CA ASN A 51 -6.77 -5.80 -13.53
C ASN A 51 -7.12 -6.15 -15.00
N SER A 52 -6.68 -5.31 -15.93
CA SER A 52 -7.05 -5.37 -17.35
C SER A 52 -5.94 -5.94 -18.24
N ASN A 53 -4.82 -6.40 -17.65
CA ASN A 53 -3.58 -6.77 -18.37
C ASN A 53 -3.14 -5.70 -19.39
N SER A 54 -3.16 -4.44 -18.97
CA SER A 54 -2.89 -3.27 -19.81
C SER A 54 -1.86 -2.34 -19.17
N ASP A 55 -1.46 -1.29 -19.90
CA ASP A 55 -0.55 -0.27 -19.38
C ASP A 55 -1.23 0.54 -18.26
N ALA A 56 -0.68 0.45 -17.05
CA ALA A 56 -1.15 1.15 -15.86
C ALA A 56 -1.11 2.68 -16.02
N CYS A 57 -0.29 3.20 -16.94
CA CYS A 57 -0.26 4.63 -17.25
C CYS A 57 -1.55 5.14 -17.90
N LEU A 58 -2.41 4.25 -18.40
CA LEU A 58 -3.71 4.58 -19.00
C LEU A 58 -4.86 4.56 -17.99
N GLU A 59 -4.58 4.24 -16.72
CA GLU A 59 -5.58 4.18 -15.65
C GLU A 59 -5.28 5.17 -14.52
N SER A 60 -6.31 5.66 -13.86
CA SER A 60 -6.19 6.52 -12.68
C SER A 60 -6.86 5.87 -11.46
N PRO A 61 -6.26 5.96 -10.26
CA PRO A 61 -5.10 6.77 -9.90
C PRO A 61 -3.73 6.11 -10.16
N ALA A 62 -3.67 4.94 -10.80
CA ALA A 62 -2.44 4.20 -11.06
C ALA A 62 -1.35 5.02 -11.77
N SER A 63 -1.74 5.90 -12.69
CA SER A 63 -0.84 6.81 -13.43
C SER A 63 -0.40 8.07 -12.65
N ALA A 64 -0.90 8.30 -11.43
CA ALA A 64 -0.54 9.48 -10.66
C ALA A 64 0.89 9.38 -10.11
N ALA A 65 1.77 10.31 -10.51
CA ALA A 65 3.21 10.25 -10.21
C ALA A 65 3.58 10.20 -8.71
N LEU A 66 2.74 10.77 -7.84
CA LEU A 66 2.95 10.77 -6.38
C LEU A 66 2.18 9.67 -5.64
N ALA A 67 1.48 8.79 -6.37
CA ALA A 67 1.00 7.54 -5.80
C ALA A 67 2.14 6.50 -5.72
N ILE A 68 1.91 5.46 -4.93
CA ILE A 68 2.57 4.18 -5.10
C ILE A 68 1.59 3.26 -5.82
N SER A 69 1.85 2.97 -7.09
CA SER A 69 1.05 2.06 -7.91
C SER A 69 1.53 0.61 -7.74
N VAL A 70 0.61 -0.28 -7.39
CA VAL A 70 0.91 -1.64 -6.96
C VAL A 70 0.36 -2.68 -7.94
N ALA A 71 1.25 -3.44 -8.57
CA ALA A 71 0.93 -4.60 -9.39
C ALA A 71 0.84 -5.89 -8.57
N SER A 72 0.26 -6.94 -9.17
CA SER A 72 -0.02 -8.22 -8.50
C SER A 72 0.94 -9.33 -8.94
N SER A 73 1.37 -10.14 -7.99
CA SER A 73 2.01 -11.44 -8.22
C SER A 73 1.24 -12.60 -7.59
N GLY A 74 1.48 -13.79 -8.13
CA GLY A 74 1.03 -15.06 -7.56
C GLY A 74 1.99 -15.63 -6.51
N ARG A 75 1.68 -16.84 -6.04
CA ARG A 75 2.42 -17.52 -4.95
C ARG A 75 3.73 -18.15 -5.43
N THR A 76 3.89 -18.39 -6.73
CA THR A 76 5.09 -18.96 -7.33
C THR A 76 6.01 -17.89 -7.91
N ASP A 77 5.91 -16.66 -7.40
CA ASP A 77 6.63 -15.47 -7.87
C ASP A 77 6.45 -15.23 -9.38
N GLU A 78 5.26 -15.46 -9.89
CA GLU A 78 4.82 -15.12 -11.24
C GLU A 78 4.07 -13.79 -11.25
N PHE A 79 4.29 -12.97 -12.28
CA PHE A 79 3.47 -11.80 -12.51
C PHE A 79 2.03 -12.23 -12.82
N SER A 80 1.06 -11.66 -12.12
CA SER A 80 -0.34 -12.05 -12.30
C SER A 80 -0.82 -11.73 -13.71
N SER A 81 -1.41 -12.72 -14.39
CA SER A 81 -1.85 -12.59 -15.78
C SER A 81 -2.88 -11.47 -16.03
N PHE A 82 -3.62 -11.06 -14.99
CA PHE A 82 -4.57 -9.96 -15.05
C PHE A 82 -3.96 -8.60 -14.70
N SER A 83 -2.78 -8.55 -14.06
CA SER A 83 -2.25 -7.31 -13.50
C SER A 83 -1.89 -6.33 -14.62
N ASN A 84 -2.26 -5.07 -14.44
CA ASN A 84 -1.69 -4.02 -15.28
C ASN A 84 -0.19 -3.85 -14.99
N TRP A 85 0.51 -3.37 -16.01
CA TRP A 85 1.97 -3.36 -16.12
C TRP A 85 2.47 -1.99 -16.64
N GLY A 86 3.77 -1.83 -16.82
CA GLY A 86 4.38 -0.65 -17.44
C GLY A 86 5.07 0.30 -16.45
N ALA A 87 5.50 1.45 -16.98
CA ALA A 87 6.38 2.39 -16.28
C ALA A 87 5.71 3.09 -15.09
N CYS A 88 4.38 3.10 -15.03
CA CYS A 88 3.63 3.67 -13.90
C CYS A 88 3.44 2.69 -12.75
N VAL A 89 3.96 1.45 -12.85
CA VAL A 89 3.99 0.52 -11.71
C VAL A 89 5.26 0.77 -10.89
N ASP A 90 5.09 0.96 -9.59
CA ASP A 90 6.20 1.24 -8.67
C ASP A 90 6.69 0.01 -7.92
N VAL A 91 5.79 -0.93 -7.63
CA VAL A 91 6.08 -2.12 -6.84
C VAL A 91 5.10 -3.24 -7.17
N ILE A 92 5.55 -4.49 -7.04
CA ILE A 92 4.74 -5.69 -7.15
C ILE A 92 4.52 -6.25 -5.74
N ALA A 93 3.32 -6.72 -5.43
CA ALA A 93 3.02 -7.42 -4.19
C ALA A 93 2.08 -8.60 -4.42
N PRO A 94 2.00 -9.57 -3.48
CA PRO A 94 1.09 -10.70 -3.60
C PRO A 94 -0.36 -10.24 -3.76
N GLY A 95 -1.01 -10.65 -4.84
CA GLY A 95 -2.38 -10.27 -5.13
C GLY A 95 -3.26 -11.41 -5.61
N GLU A 96 -2.72 -12.62 -5.80
CA GLU A 96 -3.53 -13.81 -6.10
C GLU A 96 -3.85 -14.65 -4.88
N ASN A 97 -5.08 -15.16 -4.83
CA ASN A 97 -5.54 -16.08 -3.80
C ASN A 97 -5.26 -15.57 -2.38
N ILE A 98 -5.49 -14.28 -2.16
CA ILE A 98 -5.28 -13.62 -0.88
C ILE A 98 -6.49 -13.83 0.01
N LEU A 99 -6.27 -14.47 1.15
CA LEU A 99 -7.25 -14.69 2.19
C LEU A 99 -7.40 -13.40 3.03
N SER A 100 -8.62 -12.87 3.13
CA SER A 100 -8.92 -11.71 3.99
C SER A 100 -10.31 -11.82 4.60
N ALA A 101 -10.67 -10.88 5.48
CA ALA A 101 -11.98 -10.83 6.12
C ALA A 101 -13.11 -10.68 5.09
N SER A 102 -14.20 -11.41 5.31
CA SER A 102 -15.42 -11.32 4.50
C SER A 102 -16.38 -10.26 5.04
N TYR A 103 -17.07 -9.57 4.13
CA TYR A 103 -18.15 -8.63 4.49
C TYR A 103 -19.42 -9.32 5.03
N THR A 104 -19.49 -10.65 4.97
CA THR A 104 -20.65 -11.44 5.39
C THR A 104 -20.69 -11.79 6.89
N GLY A 105 -19.71 -11.32 7.69
CA GLY A 105 -19.85 -11.22 9.14
C GLY A 105 -18.97 -12.14 10.00
N GLU A 106 -18.61 -13.35 9.56
CA GLU A 106 -17.79 -14.27 10.38
C GLU A 106 -16.81 -15.14 9.57
N GLY A 107 -16.65 -14.86 8.28
CA GLY A 107 -15.83 -15.67 7.37
C GLY A 107 -14.56 -14.98 6.89
N ALA A 108 -13.66 -15.78 6.34
CA ALA A 108 -12.60 -15.30 5.45
C ALA A 108 -12.97 -15.64 4.00
N LEU A 109 -12.61 -14.76 3.07
CA LEU A 109 -12.81 -14.95 1.64
C LEU A 109 -11.45 -14.87 0.95
N ILE A 110 -11.25 -15.74 -0.03
CA ILE A 110 -10.10 -15.68 -0.94
C ILE A 110 -10.50 -14.88 -2.16
N LYS A 111 -9.75 -13.81 -2.47
CA LYS A 111 -9.91 -13.04 -3.71
C LYS A 111 -8.55 -12.83 -4.38
N SER A 112 -8.60 -12.52 -5.68
CA SER A 112 -7.43 -12.17 -6.49
C SER A 112 -7.62 -10.81 -7.15
N GLY A 113 -6.53 -10.06 -7.31
CA GLY A 113 -6.52 -8.73 -7.92
C GLY A 113 -5.46 -7.82 -7.32
N THR A 114 -5.07 -6.79 -8.07
CA THR A 114 -4.22 -5.68 -7.60
C THR A 114 -4.84 -4.94 -6.41
N SER A 115 -6.17 -5.00 -6.28
CA SER A 115 -6.91 -4.55 -5.09
C SER A 115 -6.51 -5.27 -3.80
N GLN A 116 -5.98 -6.50 -3.86
CA GLN A 116 -5.46 -7.24 -2.71
C GLN A 116 -3.95 -7.01 -2.49
N ALA A 117 -3.21 -6.74 -3.56
CA ALA A 117 -1.79 -6.36 -3.47
C ALA A 117 -1.61 -4.96 -2.83
N CYS A 118 -2.42 -4.00 -3.25
CA CYS A 118 -2.44 -2.61 -2.76
C CYS A 118 -2.46 -2.48 -1.21
N PRO A 119 -3.37 -3.13 -0.47
CA PRO A 119 -3.43 -2.99 0.99
C PRO A 119 -2.24 -3.64 1.71
N LEU A 120 -1.55 -4.61 1.11
CA LEU A 120 -0.31 -5.15 1.67
C LEU A 120 0.78 -4.07 1.69
N VAL A 121 0.96 -3.35 0.58
CA VAL A 121 1.94 -2.26 0.48
C VAL A 121 1.56 -1.09 1.41
N ALA A 122 0.28 -0.75 1.51
CA ALA A 122 -0.20 0.26 2.46
C ALA A 122 0.10 -0.15 3.92
N GLY A 123 -0.09 -1.43 4.26
CA GLY A 123 0.25 -1.98 5.57
C GLY A 123 1.76 -1.93 5.85
N LEU A 124 2.59 -2.29 4.87
CA LEU A 124 4.05 -2.19 4.99
C LEU A 124 4.48 -0.74 5.25
N ALA A 125 3.94 0.22 4.50
CA ALA A 125 4.23 1.63 4.69
C ALA A 125 3.88 2.10 6.12
N ALA A 126 2.77 1.62 6.67
CA ALA A 126 2.38 1.92 8.06
C ALA A 126 3.39 1.38 9.08
N ILE A 127 3.84 0.13 8.89
CA ILE A 127 4.86 -0.50 9.76
C ILE A 127 6.20 0.24 9.67
N PHE A 128 6.65 0.61 8.47
CA PHE A 128 7.88 1.38 8.29
C PHE A 128 7.82 2.74 8.98
N TRP A 129 6.68 3.41 8.88
CA TRP A 129 6.51 4.69 9.57
C TRP A 129 6.54 4.53 11.09
N GLU A 130 5.80 3.56 11.64
CA GLU A 130 5.80 3.29 13.08
C GLU A 130 7.21 2.99 13.59
N SER A 131 7.96 2.14 12.89
CA SER A 131 9.35 1.82 13.22
C SER A 131 10.24 3.07 13.22
N SER A 132 10.06 3.95 12.23
CA SER A 132 10.81 5.21 12.14
C SER A 132 10.56 6.13 13.34
N LEU A 133 9.28 6.27 13.75
CA LEU A 133 8.91 7.03 14.94
C LEU A 133 9.53 6.44 16.22
N ARG A 134 9.53 5.11 16.37
CA ARG A 134 10.12 4.42 17.53
C ARG A 134 11.63 4.63 17.61
N ASN A 135 12.30 4.74 16.47
CA ASN A 135 13.74 5.01 16.38
C ASN A 135 14.07 6.51 16.46
N GLY A 136 13.10 7.38 16.73
CA GLY A 136 13.30 8.83 16.82
C GLY A 136 13.62 9.50 15.49
N THR A 137 13.40 8.82 14.36
CA THR A 137 13.62 9.37 13.02
C THR A 137 12.33 10.00 12.51
N ASN A 138 12.37 11.27 12.13
CA ASN A 138 11.24 11.94 11.51
C ASN A 138 11.32 11.75 9.99
N VAL A 139 10.49 10.86 9.46
CA VAL A 139 10.45 10.53 8.03
C VAL A 139 9.34 11.35 7.36
N THR A 140 9.62 11.93 6.20
CA THR A 140 8.60 12.61 5.37
C THR A 140 7.83 11.61 4.52
N ILE A 141 6.66 11.97 4.00
CA ILE A 141 5.89 11.08 3.11
C ILE A 141 6.66 10.74 1.84
N GLN A 142 7.42 11.69 1.29
CA GLN A 142 8.28 11.46 0.13
C GLN A 142 9.35 10.41 0.44
N GLN A 143 10.03 10.53 1.59
CA GLN A 143 11.01 9.53 2.03
C GLN A 143 10.37 8.17 2.33
N LEU A 144 9.15 8.15 2.87
CA LEU A 144 8.40 6.89 3.05
C LEU A 144 8.08 6.25 1.69
N ALA A 145 7.62 7.03 0.71
CA ALA A 145 7.34 6.55 -0.63
C ALA A 145 8.59 6.00 -1.31
N GLU A 146 9.70 6.74 -1.26
CA GLU A 146 11.01 6.28 -1.76
C GLU A 146 11.46 5.00 -1.06
N THR A 147 11.27 4.90 0.26
CA THR A 147 11.59 3.68 1.01
C THR A 147 10.78 2.50 0.50
N MET A 148 9.48 2.68 0.25
CA MET A 148 8.63 1.61 -0.29
C MET A 148 9.03 1.16 -1.70
N LYS A 149 9.55 2.08 -2.54
CA LYS A 149 10.02 1.76 -3.90
C LYS A 149 11.41 1.11 -3.91
N ASN A 150 12.26 1.44 -2.94
CA ASN A 150 13.65 0.99 -2.90
C ASN A 150 13.88 -0.25 -2.00
N ASN A 151 13.02 -0.45 -1.00
CA ASN A 151 13.15 -1.56 -0.04
C ASN A 151 12.38 -2.79 -0.52
N VAL A 152 12.86 -3.34 -1.62
CA VAL A 152 12.20 -4.38 -2.41
C VAL A 152 13.18 -5.50 -2.71
N ASN A 153 12.66 -6.71 -2.89
CA ASN A 153 13.43 -7.80 -3.48
C ASN A 153 13.34 -7.67 -5.01
N THR A 154 14.48 -7.46 -5.66
CA THR A 154 14.50 -7.27 -7.11
C THR A 154 14.70 -8.58 -7.87
N ASN A 155 14.16 -8.65 -9.09
CA ASN A 155 14.36 -9.76 -10.02
C ASN A 155 13.90 -11.14 -9.51
N LEU A 156 12.93 -11.17 -8.59
CA LEU A 156 12.31 -12.42 -8.14
C LEU A 156 11.09 -12.80 -8.97
N ILE A 157 10.38 -11.80 -9.52
CA ILE A 157 9.14 -12.07 -10.24
C ILE A 157 9.45 -12.54 -11.65
N THR A 158 8.90 -13.68 -12.02
CA THR A 158 8.97 -14.25 -13.36
C THR A 158 7.86 -13.70 -14.24
N ASN A 159 8.10 -13.66 -15.55
CA ASN A 159 7.15 -13.15 -16.55
C ASN A 159 6.68 -11.70 -16.32
N THR A 160 7.49 -10.87 -15.67
CA THR A 160 7.24 -9.44 -15.57
C THR A 160 7.26 -8.81 -16.98
N PRO A 161 6.19 -8.12 -17.42
CA PRO A 161 6.15 -7.48 -18.73
C PRO A 161 7.23 -6.41 -18.88
N GLU A 162 7.76 -6.25 -20.10
CA GLU A 162 8.79 -5.25 -20.42
C GLU A 162 8.33 -3.84 -20.04
N GLY A 163 9.25 -3.03 -19.52
CA GLY A 163 8.94 -1.69 -19.03
C GLY A 163 8.29 -1.63 -17.65
N THR A 164 8.04 -2.78 -17.00
CA THR A 164 7.55 -2.87 -15.61
C THR A 164 8.71 -3.13 -14.67
N VAL A 165 8.69 -2.48 -13.49
CA VAL A 165 9.67 -2.78 -12.43
C VAL A 165 9.53 -4.21 -11.93
N ASN A 166 10.65 -4.91 -11.74
CA ASN A 166 10.68 -6.22 -11.10
C ASN A 166 11.11 -6.08 -9.64
N SER A 167 10.22 -5.45 -8.87
CA SER A 167 10.45 -5.03 -7.48
C SER A 167 9.35 -5.59 -6.59
N LEU A 168 9.62 -6.70 -5.90
CA LEU A 168 8.67 -7.31 -4.96
C LEU A 168 8.74 -6.60 -3.60
N ALA A 169 7.61 -6.08 -3.12
CA ALA A 169 7.49 -5.41 -1.83
C ALA A 169 8.03 -6.29 -0.69
N HIS A 170 8.86 -5.72 0.18
CA HIS A 170 9.52 -6.46 1.25
C HIS A 170 9.40 -5.78 2.62
N ALA A 171 9.25 -6.60 3.66
CA ALA A 171 9.07 -6.16 5.05
C ALA A 171 10.38 -6.28 5.87
N SER A 172 11.44 -5.58 5.47
CA SER A 172 12.74 -5.65 6.17
C SER A 172 12.75 -4.95 7.54
N ALA A 173 11.75 -4.13 7.87
CA ALA A 173 11.60 -3.53 9.21
C ALA A 173 11.23 -4.55 10.31
N CYS A 174 10.87 -5.79 9.94
CA CYS A 174 10.67 -6.86 10.90
C CYS A 174 12.01 -7.56 11.19
N SER A 175 12.97 -6.86 11.80
CA SER A 175 13.84 -7.55 12.73
C SER A 175 12.92 -8.08 13.84
N GLN A 176 12.68 -9.38 13.85
CA GLN A 176 11.84 -10.09 14.83
C GLN A 176 11.92 -9.42 16.21
N PRO A 177 10.80 -9.23 16.94
CA PRO A 177 10.93 -8.97 18.36
C PRO A 177 11.77 -10.11 18.91
N ARG A 178 12.92 -9.82 19.52
CA ARG A 178 13.65 -10.84 20.28
C ARG A 178 12.66 -11.39 21.29
N VAL A 179 12.16 -12.59 21.04
CA VAL A 179 11.37 -13.32 22.02
C VAL A 179 12.38 -13.76 23.07
N ASN A 180 12.74 -12.85 23.97
CA ASN A 180 13.33 -13.25 25.23
C ASN A 180 12.21 -13.92 26.00
N SER A 181 12.22 -15.26 25.93
CA SER A 181 11.47 -16.14 26.80
C SER A 181 11.57 -15.62 28.24
N ALA A 182 10.41 -15.44 28.87
CA ALA A 182 10.19 -14.98 30.25
C ALA A 182 10.11 -13.47 30.51
N VAL A 183 8.95 -12.88 30.22
CA VAL A 183 8.36 -11.85 31.11
C VAL A 183 6.89 -12.19 31.32
N ARG A 184 6.54 -12.58 32.56
CA ARG A 184 5.16 -12.71 33.02
C ARG A 184 4.47 -11.35 32.88
N MET A 185 3.31 -11.30 32.22
CA MET A 185 2.49 -10.09 32.19
C MET A 185 1.90 -9.81 33.59
N PRO A 186 2.07 -8.60 34.15
CA PRO A 186 1.08 -8.06 35.07
C PRO A 186 0.01 -7.30 34.29
N MET A 187 -1.23 -7.42 34.76
CA MET A 187 -2.39 -6.66 34.27
C MET A 187 -2.20 -5.14 34.44
N SER A 188 -2.83 -4.43 33.50
CA SER A 188 -3.40 -3.08 33.62
C SER A 188 -2.63 -1.88 33.04
N VAL A 189 -3.46 -0.99 32.50
CA VAL A 189 -3.30 0.41 32.10
C VAL A 189 -2.85 0.65 30.65
N GLY A 190 -3.79 1.19 29.88
CA GLY A 190 -3.68 1.44 28.44
C GLY A 190 -2.96 2.73 28.07
N LEU A 191 -2.73 2.90 26.77
CA LEU A 191 -2.81 4.19 26.07
C LEU A 191 -2.84 3.94 24.56
N PHE A 192 -3.81 4.58 23.91
CA PHE A 192 -4.10 4.54 22.48
C PHE A 192 -2.92 4.97 21.60
N VAL A 193 -2.64 4.21 20.54
CA VAL A 193 -2.09 4.75 19.29
C VAL A 193 -2.92 4.19 18.13
N ALA A 194 -3.90 4.98 17.69
CA ALA A 194 -4.69 4.66 16.51
C ALA A 194 -3.96 5.18 15.26
N ALA A 195 -3.37 4.27 14.48
CA ALA A 195 -3.09 4.55 13.07
C ALA A 195 -4.43 4.50 12.32
N ALA A 196 -4.85 5.62 11.73
CA ALA A 196 -6.07 5.67 10.95
C ALA A 196 -5.79 5.14 9.53
N LEU A 197 -5.93 3.82 9.33
CA LEU A 197 -6.08 3.28 7.98
C LEU A 197 -7.50 3.60 7.51
N VAL A 198 -7.63 4.49 6.52
CA VAL A 198 -8.92 4.72 5.86
C VAL A 198 -8.93 3.95 4.54
N SER A 199 -9.52 2.76 4.57
CA SER A 199 -9.74 1.94 3.38
C SER A 199 -11.07 2.32 2.73
N VAL A 200 -11.04 2.81 1.50
CA VAL A 200 -12.23 2.91 0.65
C VAL A 200 -12.20 1.71 -0.30
N ALA A 201 -12.84 0.60 0.10
CA ALA A 201 -13.08 -0.53 -0.77
C ALA A 201 -14.48 -0.40 -1.37
N LEU A 202 -14.57 0.03 -2.63
CA LEU A 202 -15.79 -0.18 -3.41
C LEU A 202 -15.77 -1.62 -3.89
N LEU A 203 -16.64 -2.43 -3.32
CA LEU A 203 -16.96 -3.77 -3.82
C LEU A 203 -17.57 -3.60 -5.22
N ALA A 204 -16.81 -3.96 -6.24
CA ALA A 204 -17.34 -4.42 -7.52
C ALA A 204 -17.30 -5.95 -7.54
#